data_AF-A0A8J2K7M5-F1
#
_entry.id   AF-A0A8J2K7M5-F1
#
_cell.length_a   1.000
_cell.length_b   1.000
_cell.length_c   1.000
_cell.angle_alpha   90.00
_cell.angle_beta   90.00
_cell.angle_gamma   90.00
#
_symmetry.space_group_name_H-M   'P 1'
#
loop_
_entity.id
_entity.type
_entity.pdbx_description
1 polymer ?
#
loop_
_entity_poly.entity_id
_entity_poly.type
_entity_poly.pdbx_seq_one_letter_code
_entity_poly.pdbx_strand_id
1 'polypeptide(L)'
;AYVLLNSNGVPMEVKPGDFLGVYSRDNGHHSHDDGPDPHSHEAIENAAGPKLPVSFHSPDEEAHAGEAVEAQRLYKEVRVLCWVMTAPSNHEKKAIHVKNTWGARCNKLIFMSSQTGTNSQSEIVF
;
A
#
# COMPACT_ATOMS: atom_id res chain seq x y z
N ALA A 1 -13.19 -15.43 -23.46
CA ALA A 1 -12.00 -15.27 -24.31
C ALA A 1 -12.08 -13.91 -24.97
N TYR A 2 -11.19 -12.98 -24.60
CA TYR A 2 -11.19 -11.62 -25.16
C TYR A 2 -10.17 -11.57 -26.30
N VAL A 3 -10.57 -11.06 -27.47
CA VAL A 3 -9.68 -10.83 -28.63
C VAL A 3 -9.36 -9.35 -28.66
N LEU A 4 -8.08 -9.00 -28.66
CA LEU A 4 -7.63 -7.61 -28.80
C LEU A 4 -7.70 -7.20 -30.27
N LEU A 5 -8.47 -6.16 -30.56
CA LEU A 5 -8.60 -5.55 -31.89
C LEU A 5 -7.80 -4.24 -31.92
N ASN A 6 -7.17 -3.92 -33.05
CA ASN A 6 -6.52 -2.61 -33.24
C ASN A 6 -7.53 -1.50 -33.57
N SER A 7 -7.07 -0.25 -33.70
CA SER A 7 -7.91 0.92 -34.01
C SER A 7 -8.67 0.85 -35.34
N ASN A 8 -8.31 -0.09 -36.21
CA ASN A 8 -8.96 -0.34 -37.50
C ASN A 8 -9.88 -1.58 -37.46
N GLY A 9 -10.13 -2.15 -36.28
CA GLY A 9 -11.03 -3.30 -36.08
C GLY A 9 -10.46 -4.65 -36.54
N VAL A 10 -9.15 -4.73 -36.81
CA VAL A 10 -8.51 -5.98 -37.24
C VAL A 10 -7.98 -6.75 -36.02
N PRO A 11 -8.23 -8.06 -35.92
CA PRO A 11 -7.65 -8.92 -34.88
C PRO A 11 -6.13 -8.84 -34.87
N MET A 12 -5.55 -8.47 -33.73
CA MET A 12 -4.11 -8.39 -33.56
C MET A 12 -3.55 -9.77 -33.20
N GLU A 13 -2.86 -10.42 -34.14
CA GLU A 13 -2.13 -11.66 -33.89
C GLU A 13 -0.85 -11.35 -33.11
N VAL A 14 -0.84 -11.65 -31.81
CA VAL A 14 0.35 -11.48 -30.96
C VAL A 14 1.31 -12.65 -31.16
N LYS A 15 2.39 -12.43 -31.92
CA LYS A 15 3.46 -13.41 -32.08
C LYS A 15 4.34 -13.43 -30.82
N PRO A 16 4.76 -14.61 -30.34
CA PRO A 16 5.72 -14.69 -29.24
C PRO A 16 7.07 -14.15 -29.72
N GLY A 17 7.47 -12.97 -29.24
CA GLY A 17 8.79 -12.38 -29.53
C GLY A 17 8.79 -10.88 -29.83
N ASP A 18 7.65 -10.29 -30.17
CA ASP A 18 7.58 -8.86 -30.56
C ASP A 18 7.75 -7.88 -29.37
N PHE A 19 7.81 -8.38 -28.13
CA PHE A 19 8.02 -7.55 -26.94
C PHE A 19 9.50 -7.25 -26.64
N LEU A 20 10.44 -7.87 -27.34
CA LEU A 20 11.89 -7.74 -27.07
C LEU A 20 12.66 -6.90 -28.10
N GLY A 21 11.97 -6.15 -28.97
CA GLY A 21 12.58 -5.56 -30.16
C GLY A 21 12.92 -4.06 -30.16
N VAL A 22 12.74 -3.30 -29.06
CA VAL A 22 12.85 -1.83 -29.13
C VAL A 22 13.80 -1.22 -28.10
N TYR A 23 15.01 -1.74 -27.92
CA TYR A 23 16.11 -0.93 -27.37
C TYR A 23 17.45 -1.42 -27.92
N SER A 24 17.82 -0.91 -29.10
CA SER A 24 19.23 -0.83 -29.49
C SER A 24 19.50 0.63 -29.81
N ARG A 25 20.15 1.33 -28.86
CA ARG A 25 20.72 2.65 -29.06
C ARG A 25 22.11 2.65 -28.43
N ASP A 26 23.13 2.63 -29.29
CA ASP A 26 24.52 2.74 -28.90
C ASP A 26 24.81 4.11 -28.25
N ASN A 27 25.63 4.10 -27.18
CA ASN A 27 26.72 5.03 -26.88
C ASN A 27 26.86 5.37 -25.39
N GLY A 28 28.03 5.04 -24.82
CA GLY A 28 28.60 5.68 -23.62
C GLY A 28 28.28 5.00 -22.29
N HIS A 29 29.15 4.09 -21.85
CA HIS A 29 29.20 3.66 -20.44
C HIS A 29 29.72 4.80 -19.57
N HIS A 30 28.83 5.65 -19.09
CA HIS A 30 28.98 6.28 -17.79
C HIS A 30 28.07 5.53 -16.83
N SER A 31 28.63 4.56 -16.12
CA SER A 31 27.97 3.88 -15.02
C SER A 31 27.74 4.91 -13.90
N HIS A 32 26.60 5.60 -13.94
CA HIS A 32 26.02 6.07 -12.70
C HIS A 32 25.53 4.82 -11.99
N ASP A 33 26.08 4.56 -10.80
CA ASP A 33 25.47 3.67 -9.83
C ASP A 33 24.29 4.46 -9.23
N ASP A 34 23.21 4.56 -9.99
CA ASP A 34 21.91 4.97 -9.48
C ASP A 34 21.39 3.82 -8.61
N GLY A 35 21.86 3.81 -7.37
CA GLY A 35 21.30 2.98 -6.31
C GLY A 35 19.76 3.11 -6.28
N PRO A 36 19.05 2.11 -5.73
CA PRO A 36 17.60 2.02 -5.83
C PRO A 36 16.94 3.34 -5.46
N ASP A 37 16.15 3.89 -6.39
CA ASP A 37 15.47 5.17 -6.22
C ASP A 37 14.74 5.18 -4.87
N PRO A 38 15.08 6.09 -3.94
CA PRO A 38 14.45 6.14 -2.62
C PRO A 38 12.96 6.47 -2.68
N HIS A 39 12.44 6.88 -3.83
CA HIS A 39 11.03 7.08 -4.11
C HIS A 39 10.36 5.88 -4.80
N SER A 40 11.12 4.82 -5.11
CA SER A 40 10.55 3.56 -5.60
C SER A 40 9.86 2.79 -4.48
N HIS A 41 8.62 2.36 -4.74
CA HIS A 41 7.87 1.53 -3.79
C HIS A 41 8.45 0.10 -3.69
N GLU A 42 9.32 -0.29 -4.63
CA GLU A 42 9.94 -1.62 -4.68
C GLU A 42 10.86 -1.88 -3.48
N ALA A 43 11.60 -0.86 -3.02
CA ALA A 43 12.50 -0.99 -1.88
C ALA A 43 11.79 -1.45 -0.58
N ILE A 44 10.49 -1.21 -0.46
CA ILE A 44 9.67 -1.53 0.73
C ILE A 44 8.63 -2.62 0.47
N GLU A 45 8.70 -3.32 -0.67
CA GLU A 45 7.72 -4.36 -1.02
C GLU A 45 7.70 -5.47 0.04
N ASN A 46 8.89 -5.93 0.44
CA ASN A 46 9.08 -7.01 1.40
C ASN A 46 9.33 -6.56 2.85
N ALA A 47 9.39 -5.24 3.08
CA ALA A 47 9.59 -4.71 4.42
C ALA A 47 8.38 -5.05 5.32
N ALA A 48 8.65 -5.55 6.51
CA ALA A 48 7.67 -5.65 7.58
C ALA A 48 7.87 -4.46 8.53
N GLY A 49 6.75 -3.91 9.03
CA GLY A 49 6.85 -2.87 10.04
C GLY A 49 7.41 -3.39 11.37
N PRO A 50 7.90 -2.49 12.23
CA PRO A 50 8.38 -2.86 13.57
C PRO A 50 7.25 -3.52 14.38
N LYS A 51 7.59 -4.62 15.06
CA LYS A 51 6.63 -5.39 15.88
C LYS A 51 6.18 -4.65 17.15
N LEU A 52 6.99 -3.68 17.60
CA LEU A 52 6.73 -2.87 18.78
C LEU A 52 6.20 -1.49 18.38
N PRO A 53 5.39 -0.84 19.25
CA PRO A 53 4.94 0.52 19.01
C PRO A 53 6.12 1.45 18.83
N VAL A 54 6.11 2.22 17.75
CA VAL A 54 7.15 3.23 17.52
C VAL A 54 6.68 4.53 18.15
N SER A 55 7.37 4.95 19.22
CA SER A 55 7.17 6.25 19.84
C SER A 55 8.35 7.13 19.48
N PHE A 56 8.11 8.23 18.77
CA PHE A 56 9.16 9.13 18.31
C PHE A 56 9.33 10.35 19.24
N HIS A 57 8.31 10.72 20.02
CA HIS A 57 8.32 11.85 20.96
C HIS A 57 7.37 11.57 22.14
N SER A 58 7.53 12.29 23.26
CA SER A 58 6.70 12.04 24.44
C SER A 58 5.31 12.71 24.32
N PRO A 59 4.26 12.14 24.93
CA PRO A 59 2.89 12.67 24.82
C PRO A 59 2.71 14.06 25.47
N ASP A 60 3.64 14.43 26.36
CA ASP A 60 3.68 15.68 27.12
C ASP A 60 4.43 16.81 26.41
N GLU A 61 4.98 16.57 25.22
CA GLU A 61 5.51 17.63 24.36
C GLU A 61 4.42 18.66 24.03
N GLU A 62 4.75 19.95 24.09
CA GLU A 62 3.81 21.05 23.87
C GLU A 62 3.13 20.96 22.49
N ALA A 63 3.82 20.40 21.49
CA ALA A 63 3.31 20.16 20.15
C ALA A 63 2.14 19.16 20.08
N HIS A 64 1.95 18.31 21.10
CA HIS A 64 0.89 17.30 21.19
C HIS A 64 -0.18 17.63 22.24
N ALA A 65 -0.04 18.74 22.97
CA ALA A 65 -0.97 19.14 24.02
C ALA A 65 -2.39 19.32 23.47
N GLY A 66 -3.35 18.53 23.97
CA GLY A 66 -4.75 18.61 23.60
C GLY A 66 -5.17 17.80 22.36
N GLU A 67 -4.25 17.27 21.55
CA GLU A 67 -4.59 16.47 20.35
C GLU A 67 -5.46 15.26 20.72
N ALA A 68 -5.11 14.57 21.81
CA ALA A 68 -5.85 13.40 22.29
C ALA A 68 -7.28 13.75 22.73
N VAL A 69 -7.49 14.93 23.30
CA VAL A 69 -8.81 15.40 23.75
C VAL A 69 -9.70 15.71 22.56
N GLU A 70 -9.18 16.45 21.57
CA GLU A 70 -9.91 16.75 20.34
C GLU A 70 -10.20 15.48 19.53
N ALA A 71 -9.25 14.54 19.44
CA ALA A 71 -9.48 13.26 18.78
C ALA A 71 -10.63 12.47 19.42
N GLN A 72 -10.70 12.44 20.76
CA GLN A 72 -11.79 11.78 21.48
C GLN A 72 -13.14 12.47 21.28
N ARG A 73 -13.14 13.81 21.21
CA ARG A 73 -14.35 14.60 20.93
C ARG A 73 -14.87 14.30 19.52
N LEU A 74 -14.00 14.41 18.51
CA LEU A 74 -14.33 14.15 17.11
C LEU A 74 -14.79 12.71 16.87
N TYR A 75 -14.19 11.73 17.54
CA TYR A 75 -14.62 10.33 17.43
C TYR A 75 -16.09 10.11 17.82
N LYS A 76 -16.62 10.90 18.77
CA LYS A 76 -18.02 10.80 19.22
C LYS A 76 -18.98 11.56 18.31
N GLU A 77 -18.55 12.69 17.75
CA GLU A 77 -19.38 13.56 16.93
C GLU A 77 -19.44 13.14 15.46
N VAL A 78 -18.33 12.58 14.94
CA VAL A 78 -18.16 12.25 13.53
C VAL A 78 -18.06 10.74 13.36
N ARG A 79 -18.79 10.19 12.39
CA ARG A 79 -18.73 8.77 12.02
C ARG A 79 -17.85 8.59 10.78
N VAL A 80 -16.68 7.99 10.97
CA VAL A 80 -15.72 7.67 9.91
C VAL A 80 -15.66 6.16 9.70
N LEU A 81 -15.85 5.74 8.44
CA LEU A 81 -15.59 4.38 7.97
C LEU A 81 -14.29 4.41 7.14
N CYS A 82 -13.29 3.67 7.58
CA CYS A 82 -12.04 3.49 6.86
C CYS A 82 -12.11 2.19 6.06
N TRP A 83 -12.08 2.30 4.74
CA TRP A 83 -12.06 1.15 3.83
C TRP A 83 -10.68 1.06 3.18
N VAL A 84 -9.95 0.00 3.50
CA VAL A 84 -8.58 -0.24 3.04
C VAL A 84 -8.56 -1.45 2.11
N MET A 85 -8.17 -1.27 0.86
CA MET A 85 -7.88 -2.39 -0.04
C MET A 85 -6.48 -2.94 0.24
N THR A 86 -6.33 -4.25 0.37
CA THR A 86 -5.04 -4.89 0.62
C THR A 86 -4.95 -6.25 -0.08
N ALA A 87 -3.73 -6.78 -0.19
CA ALA A 87 -3.47 -8.11 -0.73
C ALA A 87 -3.26 -9.12 0.42
N PRO A 88 -3.53 -10.41 0.21
CA PRO A 88 -3.32 -11.45 1.22
C PRO A 88 -1.92 -11.47 1.85
N SER A 89 -0.88 -11.22 1.04
CA SER A 89 0.52 -11.15 1.49
C SER A 89 0.81 -9.98 2.44
N ASN A 90 -0.06 -8.98 2.49
CA ASN A 90 0.13 -7.73 3.24
C ASN A 90 -0.63 -7.70 4.57
N HIS A 91 -1.42 -8.71 4.90
CA HIS A 91 -2.22 -8.73 6.13
C HIS A 91 -1.34 -8.59 7.38
N GLU A 92 -0.35 -9.47 7.51
CA GLU A 92 0.56 -9.46 8.66
C GLU A 92 1.66 -8.41 8.52
N LYS A 93 2.14 -8.16 7.30
CA LYS A 93 3.28 -7.25 7.07
C LYS A 93 2.91 -5.77 7.15
N LYS A 94 1.67 -5.41 6.79
CA LYS A 94 1.27 -4.01 6.56
C LYS A 94 -0.08 -3.66 7.19
N ALA A 95 -1.12 -4.48 7.02
CA ALA A 95 -2.47 -4.16 7.49
C ALA A 95 -2.54 -4.07 9.03
N ILE A 96 -1.78 -4.89 9.74
CA ILE A 96 -1.69 -4.81 11.21
C ILE A 96 -1.17 -3.43 11.69
N HIS A 97 -0.23 -2.82 10.97
CA HIS A 97 0.33 -1.52 11.33
C HIS A 97 -0.66 -0.39 11.04
N VAL A 98 -1.46 -0.50 9.98
CA VAL A 98 -2.58 0.42 9.73
C VAL A 98 -3.55 0.39 10.92
N LYS A 99 -3.96 -0.80 11.36
CA LYS A 99 -4.84 -0.98 12.50
C LYS A 99 -4.27 -0.38 13.79
N ASN A 100 -2.98 -0.57 14.03
CA ASN A 100 -2.31 -0.10 15.25
C ASN A 100 -1.91 1.38 15.22
N THR A 101 -2.07 2.06 14.09
CA THR A 101 -1.72 3.49 13.94
C THR A 101 -2.96 4.32 13.64
N TRP A 102 -3.03 4.95 12.46
CA TRP A 102 -4.11 5.86 12.11
C TRP A 102 -5.47 5.15 12.02
N GLY A 103 -5.50 3.85 11.71
CA GLY A 103 -6.73 3.07 11.59
C GLY A 103 -7.51 2.95 12.91
N ALA A 104 -6.82 3.02 14.06
CA ALA A 104 -7.44 2.99 15.38
C ALA A 104 -8.35 4.22 15.66
N ARG A 105 -8.18 5.31 14.90
CA ARG A 105 -8.97 6.54 15.04
C ARG A 105 -10.29 6.48 14.26
N CYS A 106 -10.51 5.46 13.42
CA CYS A 106 -11.75 5.27 12.66
C CYS A 106 -12.83 4.62 13.55
N ASN A 107 -14.11 4.97 13.35
CA ASN A 107 -15.20 4.30 14.09
C ASN A 107 -15.45 2.87 13.62
N LYS A 108 -15.17 2.62 12.33
CA LYS A 108 -15.15 1.29 11.72
C LYS A 108 -13.96 1.22 10.75
N LEU A 109 -13.24 0.11 10.76
CA LEU A 109 -12.12 -0.14 9.85
C LEU A 109 -12.40 -1.45 9.12
N ILE A 110 -12.40 -1.43 7.79
CA ILE A 110 -12.62 -2.63 6.98
C ILE A 110 -11.43 -2.79 6.06
N PHE A 111 -10.85 -3.99 6.06
CA PHE A 111 -9.85 -4.39 5.09
C PHE A 111 -10.51 -5.25 4.02
N MET A 112 -10.39 -4.90 2.76
CA MET A 112 -10.86 -5.74 1.66
C MET A 112 -9.68 -6.49 1.04
N SER A 113 -9.85 -7.78 0.81
CA SER A 113 -8.79 -8.64 0.26
C SER A 113 -9.38 -9.86 -0.42
N SER A 114 -8.70 -10.34 -1.46
CA SER A 114 -9.10 -11.52 -2.24
C SER A 114 -9.09 -12.85 -1.47
N GLN A 115 -8.50 -12.88 -0.27
CA GLN A 115 -8.49 -14.04 0.63
C GLN A 115 -8.67 -13.58 2.07
N THR A 116 -9.27 -14.43 2.91
CA THR A 116 -9.35 -14.24 4.37
C THR A 116 -8.03 -14.62 5.04
N GLY A 117 -7.52 -13.76 5.93
CA GLY A 117 -6.33 -14.07 6.73
C GLY A 117 -6.60 -15.15 7.77
N THR A 118 -5.63 -16.02 8.03
CA THR A 118 -5.75 -17.16 8.97
C THR A 118 -5.71 -16.77 10.45
N ASN A 119 -5.31 -15.54 10.77
CA ASN A 119 -5.17 -15.03 12.14
C ASN A 119 -6.18 -13.91 12.41
N SER A 120 -7.34 -14.25 12.97
CA SER A 120 -8.23 -13.41 13.81
C SER A 120 -8.32 -11.89 13.54
N GLN A 121 -8.19 -11.43 12.30
CA GLN A 121 -8.44 -10.05 11.91
C GLN A 121 -9.87 -10.00 11.41
N SER A 122 -10.78 -9.76 12.34
CA SER A 122 -12.25 -9.82 12.20
C SER A 122 -12.89 -8.88 11.17
N GLU A 123 -12.12 -8.30 10.25
CA GLU A 123 -12.60 -7.27 9.32
C GLU A 123 -11.97 -7.39 7.92
N ILE A 124 -11.46 -8.57 7.54
CA ILE A 124 -11.02 -8.84 6.16
C ILE A 124 -12.19 -9.44 5.38
N VAL A 125 -12.86 -8.61 4.59
CA VAL A 125 -14.00 -9.01 3.76
C VAL A 125 -13.55 -9.17 2.30
N PHE A 126 -14.14 -10.15 1.60
CA PHE A 126 -13.83 -10.54 0.22
C PHE A 126 -14.06 -9.40 -0.78
#